data_AF-A0A317Y700-F1
#
_entry.id   AF-A0A317Y700-F1
#
_cell.length_a   1.000
_cell.length_b   1.000
_cell.length_c   1.000
_cell.angle_alpha   90.00
_cell.angle_beta   90.00
_cell.angle_gamma   90.00
#
_symmetry.space_group_name_H-M   'P 1'
#
loop_
_entity.id
_entity.type
_entity.pdbx_description
1 polymer ?
#
loop_
_entity_poly.entity_id
_entity_poly.type
_entity_poly.pdbx_seq_one_letter_code
_entity_poly.pdbx_strand_id
1 'polypeptide(L)' 'MCAICFGELPSMPDGAASPELRAFVAACLQKDYTKRASVAQLLAHPFVARRDVAASKDALRRLVAGA' A
#
# COMPACT_ATOMS: atom_id res chain seq x y z
N MET A 1 -22.58 -12.92 -8.53
CA MET A 1 -21.54 -12.21 -9.32
C MET A 1 -20.57 -11.57 -8.33
N CYS A 2 -19.27 -11.89 -8.36
CA CYS A 2 -18.35 -11.62 -7.24
C CYS A 2 -17.96 -10.13 -7.13
N ALA A 3 -18.40 -9.46 -6.04
CA ALA A 3 -18.11 -8.05 -5.77
C ALA A 3 -16.60 -7.76 -5.70
N ILE A 4 -15.79 -8.75 -5.33
CA ILE A 4 -14.33 -8.63 -5.22
C ILE A 4 -13.70 -8.50 -6.63
N CYS A 5 -14.13 -9.31 -7.58
CA CYS A 5 -13.55 -9.31 -8.93
C CYS A 5 -14.03 -8.12 -9.77
N PHE A 6 -15.31 -7.76 -9.66
CA PHE A 6 -15.96 -6.81 -10.57
C PHE A 6 -16.50 -5.54 -9.92
N GLY A 7 -16.63 -5.49 -8.59
CA GLY A 7 -17.09 -4.29 -7.88
C GLY A 7 -16.04 -3.18 -7.81
N GLU A 8 -16.45 -1.94 -7.61
CA GLU A 8 -15.53 -0.80 -7.55
C GLU A 8 -14.45 -0.99 -6.46
N LEU A 9 -13.26 -0.42 -6.67
CA LEU A 9 -12.24 -0.44 -5.62
C LEU A 9 -12.81 0.25 -4.37
N PRO A 10 -12.66 -0.33 -3.16
CA PRO A 10 -13.00 0.39 -1.96
C PRO A 10 -12.15 1.67 -1.90
N SER A 11 -12.83 2.83 -1.92
CA SER A 11 -12.18 4.12 -1.72
C SER A 11 -11.81 4.27 -0.25
N MET A 12 -10.63 4.83 0.02
CA MET A 12 -10.26 5.15 1.40
C MET A 12 -11.00 6.39 1.88
N PRO A 13 -11.38 6.45 3.17
CA PRO A 13 -12.02 7.64 3.73
C PRO A 13 -11.14 8.87 3.54
N ASP A 14 -11.77 10.01 3.25
CA ASP A 14 -11.03 11.25 3.07
C ASP A 14 -10.27 11.66 4.33
N GLY A 15 -9.01 12.06 4.14
CA GLY A 15 -8.10 12.43 5.22
C GLY A 15 -7.49 11.27 6.00
N ALA A 16 -7.99 10.03 5.84
CA ALA A 16 -7.47 8.87 6.59
C ALA A 16 -6.11 8.35 6.09
N ALA A 17 -5.71 8.75 4.88
CA ALA A 17 -4.49 8.26 4.24
C ALA A 17 -3.78 9.36 3.46
N SER A 18 -2.44 9.31 3.49
CA SER A 18 -1.59 10.18 2.68
C SER A 18 -1.81 9.93 1.18
N PRO A 19 -1.57 10.93 0.32
CA PRO A 19 -1.69 10.78 -1.12
C PRO A 19 -0.85 9.62 -1.67
N GLU A 20 0.36 9.43 -1.12
CA GLU A 20 1.28 8.37 -1.53
C GLU A 20 0.75 6.99 -1.16
N LEU A 21 0.13 6.84 0.02
CA LEU A 21 -0.48 5.58 0.43
C LEU A 21 -1.67 5.24 -0.48
N ARG A 22 -2.53 6.21 -0.80
CA ARG A 22 -3.66 6.00 -1.72
C ARG A 22 -3.18 5.55 -3.10
N ALA A 23 -2.18 6.22 -3.66
CA ALA A 23 -1.60 5.88 -4.95
C ALA A 23 -0.96 4.48 -4.94
N PHE A 24 -0.25 4.12 -3.87
CA PHE A 24 0.35 2.80 -3.72
C PHE A 24 -0.70 1.67 -3.70
N VAL A 25 -1.75 1.83 -2.89
CA VAL A 25 -2.84 0.85 -2.80
C VAL A 25 -3.55 0.70 -4.15
N ALA A 26 -3.80 1.80 -4.86
CA ALA A 26 -4.39 1.76 -6.20
C ALA A 26 -3.52 0.97 -7.21
N ALA A 27 -2.19 1.11 -7.15
CA ALA A 27 -1.27 0.35 -7.99
C ALA A 27 -1.29 -1.16 -7.68
N CYS A 28 -1.39 -1.52 -6.40
CA CYS A 28 -1.50 -2.92 -5.95
C CYS A 28 -2.82 -3.57 -6.41
N LEU A 29 -3.92 -2.85 -6.29
CA LEU A 29 -5.27 -3.35 -6.52
C LEU A 29 -5.77 -3.18 -7.96
N GLN A 30 -4.89 -2.81 -8.90
CA GLN A 30 -5.23 -2.73 -10.31
C GLN A 30 -5.77 -4.08 -10.82
N LYS A 31 -7.01 -4.05 -11.30
CA LYS A 31 -7.74 -5.24 -11.76
C LYS A 31 -7.25 -5.74 -13.10
N ASP A 32 -6.94 -4.81 -14.00
CA ASP A 32 -6.33 -5.13 -15.28
C ASP A 32 -4.88 -5.59 -15.04
N TYR A 33 -4.66 -6.91 -15.08
CA TYR A 33 -3.35 -7.50 -14.78
C TYR A 33 -2.24 -6.97 -15.69
N THR A 34 -2.57 -6.54 -16.92
CA THR A 34 -1.59 -5.97 -17.87
C THR A 34 -1.10 -4.60 -17.44
N LYS A 35 -1.88 -3.90 -16.59
CA LYS A 35 -1.57 -2.58 -16.04
C LYS A 35 -1.13 -2.64 -14.57
N ARG A 36 -1.19 -3.82 -13.95
CA ARG A 36 -0.81 -3.98 -12.54
C ARG A 36 0.69 -3.79 -12.39
N ALA A 37 1.08 -2.98 -11.41
CA ALA A 37 2.48 -2.73 -11.14
C ALA A 37 3.20 -4.03 -10.72
N SER A 38 4.40 -4.24 -11.26
CA SER A 38 5.27 -5.33 -10.84
C SER A 38 5.83 -5.08 -9.44
N VAL A 39 6.34 -6.13 -8.78
CA VAL A 39 6.97 -5.99 -7.46
C VAL A 39 8.11 -4.96 -7.48
N ALA A 40 8.92 -4.94 -8.54
CA ALA A 40 10.00 -3.96 -8.69
C ALA A 40 9.46 -2.52 -8.76
N GLN A 41 8.37 -2.30 -9.51
CA GLN A 41 7.71 -0.99 -9.59
C GLN A 41 7.08 -0.58 -8.25
N LEU A 42 6.45 -1.53 -7.54
CA LEU A 42 5.86 -1.29 -6.22
C LEU A 42 6.93 -0.95 -5.17
N LEU A 43 8.07 -1.63 -5.17
CA LEU A 43 9.19 -1.34 -4.28
C LEU A 43 9.82 0.04 -4.55
N ALA A 44 9.78 0.50 -5.80
CA ALA A 44 10.24 1.82 -6.21
C ALA A 44 9.20 2.95 -5.94
N HIS A 45 7.96 2.60 -5.57
CA HIS A 45 6.91 3.59 -5.33
C HIS A 45 7.27 4.51 -4.14
N PRO A 46 7.01 5.83 -4.19
CA PRO A 46 7.41 6.78 -3.14
C PRO A 46 6.99 6.38 -1.72
N PHE A 47 5.78 5.81 -1.57
CA PHE A 47 5.30 5.27 -0.29
C PHE A 47 6.26 4.26 0.35
N VAL A 48 6.90 3.40 -0.45
CA VAL A 48 7.80 2.34 0.01
C VAL A 48 9.25 2.79 -0.01
N ALA A 49 9.67 3.49 -1.07
CA ALA A 49 11.05 3.89 -1.30
C ALA A 49 11.53 5.01 -0.37
N ARG A 50 10.61 5.90 0.05
CA ARG A 50 10.91 7.02 0.96
C ARG A 50 10.60 6.70 2.42
N ARG A 51 10.36 5.42 2.75
CA ARG A 51 10.08 5.03 4.14
C ARG A 51 11.30 5.29 5.02
N ASP A 52 11.05 5.76 6.24
CA ASP A 52 12.09 5.84 7.25
C ASP A 52 12.36 4.43 7.81
N VAL A 53 13.44 3.83 7.33
CA VAL A 53 13.86 2.47 7.72
C VAL A 53 14.23 2.41 9.20
N ALA A 54 14.83 3.47 9.76
CA ALA A 54 15.22 3.50 11.16
C ALA A 54 13.98 3.55 12.07
N ALA A 55 13.07 4.49 11.79
CA ALA A 55 11.82 4.61 12.52
C ALA A 55 10.97 3.32 12.42
N SER A 56 10.89 2.72 11.23
CA SER A 56 10.15 1.46 11.03
C SER A 56 10.75 0.30 11.84
N LYS A 57 12.08 0.18 11.86
CA LYS A 57 12.79 -0.85 12.62
C LYS A 57 12.58 -0.68 14.12
N ASP A 58 12.60 0.56 14.61
CA ASP A 58 12.36 0.83 16.03
C ASP A 58 10.90 0.58 16.42
N ALA A 59 9.94 0.95 15.58
CA ALA A 59 8.53 0.61 15.78
C ALA A 59 8.32 -0.91 15.84
N LEU A 60 8.92 -1.67 14.92
CA LEU A 60 8.84 -3.14 14.91
C LEU A 60 9.43 -3.75 16.18
N ARG A 61 10.59 -3.28 16.64
CA ARG A 61 11.19 -3.75 17.89
C ARG A 61 10.29 -3.53 19.09
N ARG A 62 9.62 -2.37 19.18
CA ARG A 62 8.66 -2.08 20.25
C ARG A 62 7.47 -3.02 20.23
N LEU A 63 6.93 -3.33 19.05
CA LEU A 63 5.84 -4.29 18.89
C LEU A 63 6.25 -5.69 19.34
N VAL A 64 7.42 -6.16 18.93
CA VAL A 64 7.92 -7.50 19.30
C VAL A 64 8.29 -7.60 20.78
N ALA A 65 8.79 -6.51 21.38
CA ALA A 65 9.15 -6.47 22.79
C ALA A 65 7.96 -6.30 23.76
N GLY A 66 6.74 -6.10 23.23
CA GLY A 66 5.54 -5.78 24.00
C GLY A 66 4.28 -6.48 23.51
N ALA A 67 4.41 -7.71 22.98
CA ALA A 67 3.35 -8.67 22.74
C ALA A 67 3.64 -9.99 23.47
#